data_AF-A0AAE0DFG4-F1
#
_entry.id   AF-A0AAE0DFG4-F1
#
_cell.length_a   1.000
_cell.length_b   1.000
_cell.length_c   1.000
_cell.angle_alpha   90.00
_cell.angle_beta   90.00
_cell.angle_gamma   90.00
#
_symmetry.space_group_name_H-M   'P 1'
#
loop_
_entity.id
_entity.type
_entity.pdbx_description
1 polymer ?
#
loop_
_entity_poly.entity_id
_entity_poly.type
_entity_poly.pdbx_seq_one_letter_code
_entity_poly.pdbx_strand_id
1 'polypeptide(L)'
;MEKGRSYKNCDDWKREEKQHEATYICMLKGVQEGSAELSTCVFCGATNPQDSHFGIHNVQMCALSNAKQFSCKRRRDMVQHLSKYHNVHGVSHCEAIATNWKKTLSKKAWSCGFCVKTFIAFHERLKHVQVHFEQGKTLADWDATTVVQGLLQQPGLDEAWKAKILSMPSFGLSDMAWTEAALKDLQPRLEEGPSDDISARALADTAYEACEVKWWFGQ
;
A
#
# COMPACT_ATOMS: atom_id res chain seq x y z
N MET A 1 -10.03 -3.31 4.07
CA MET A 1 -9.63 -4.00 5.32
C MET A 1 -9.89 -5.50 5.16
N GLU A 2 -8.91 -6.37 5.34
CA GLU A 2 -9.14 -7.83 5.33
C GLU A 2 -9.77 -8.25 6.66
N LYS A 3 -10.96 -8.85 6.63
CA LYS A 3 -11.64 -9.41 7.81
C LYS A 3 -10.74 -10.44 8.50
N GLY A 4 -10.49 -10.25 9.80
CA GLY A 4 -9.74 -11.19 10.64
C GLY A 4 -8.76 -10.58 11.65
N ARG A 5 -8.51 -9.27 11.63
CA ARG A 5 -7.62 -8.60 12.61
C ARG A 5 -8.42 -7.78 13.62
N SER A 6 -8.35 -8.19 14.90
CA SER A 6 -8.82 -7.41 16.04
C SER A 6 -7.66 -6.56 16.56
N TYR A 7 -7.85 -5.25 16.65
CA TYR A 7 -6.87 -4.33 17.23
C TYR A 7 -7.44 -3.88 18.57
N LYS A 8 -6.67 -4.05 19.64
CA LYS A 8 -7.19 -3.82 21.00
C LYS A 8 -7.15 -2.34 21.39
N ASN A 9 -6.30 -1.54 20.74
CA ASN A 9 -6.12 -0.13 21.02
C ASN A 9 -5.47 0.64 19.85
N CYS A 10 -5.34 1.96 20.01
CA CYS A 10 -4.75 2.88 19.04
C CYS A 10 -3.30 2.51 18.66
N ASP A 11 -2.50 2.00 19.61
CA ASP A 11 -1.10 1.67 19.37
C ASP A 11 -0.93 0.43 18.50
N ASP A 12 -1.80 -0.57 18.67
CA ASP A 12 -1.87 -1.74 17.79
C ASP A 12 -2.20 -1.32 16.36
N TRP A 13 -3.18 -0.41 16.19
CA TRP A 13 -3.55 0.14 14.88
C TRP A 13 -2.39 0.92 14.24
N LYS A 14 -1.74 1.83 14.98
CA LYS A 14 -0.59 2.62 14.48
C LYS A 14 0.55 1.72 14.01
N ARG A 15 0.82 0.64 14.74
CA ARG A 15 1.90 -0.31 14.41
C ARG A 15 1.65 -1.04 13.10
N GLU A 16 0.40 -1.38 12.81
CA GLU A 16 0.02 -2.05 11.57
C GLU A 16 0.03 -1.07 10.39
N GLU A 17 -0.50 0.14 10.55
CA GLU A 17 -0.50 1.15 9.48
C GLU A 17 0.90 1.53 9.01
N LYS A 18 1.88 1.65 9.93
CA LYS A 18 3.28 1.89 9.57
C LYS A 18 3.89 0.80 8.68
N GLN A 19 3.36 -0.42 8.73
CA GLN A 19 3.81 -1.52 7.86
C GLN A 19 3.29 -1.39 6.43
N HIS A 20 2.35 -0.46 6.18
CA HIS A 20 1.81 -0.16 4.84
C HIS A 20 2.56 0.99 4.14
N GLU A 21 3.68 1.49 4.69
CA GLU A 21 4.48 2.54 4.00
C GLU A 21 5.41 1.97 2.92
N ALA A 22 5.78 0.69 3.03
CA ALA A 22 6.68 0.06 2.09
C ALA A 22 6.46 -1.44 2.01
N THR A 23 6.74 -1.99 0.84
CA THR A 23 6.86 -3.43 0.64
C THR A 23 8.31 -3.78 0.34
N TYR A 24 8.71 -5.00 0.63
CA TYR A 24 10.07 -5.50 0.40
C TYR A 24 9.97 -6.50 -0.75
N ILE A 25 10.64 -6.21 -1.87
CA ILE A 25 10.55 -7.06 -3.07
C ILE A 25 11.87 -7.80 -3.24
N CYS A 26 11.81 -9.13 -3.30
CA CYS A 26 13.01 -9.93 -3.50
C CYS A 26 13.64 -9.59 -4.86
N MET A 27 14.96 -9.34 -4.86
CA MET A 27 15.74 -8.96 -6.03
C MET A 27 15.29 -7.65 -6.71
N LEU A 28 14.68 -6.72 -5.95
CA LEU A 28 14.22 -5.42 -6.46
C LEU A 28 15.30 -4.63 -7.21
N LYS A 29 16.54 -4.74 -6.76
CA LYS A 29 17.71 -4.05 -7.34
C LYS A 29 18.63 -4.99 -8.12
N GLY A 30 18.16 -6.20 -8.42
CA GLY A 30 18.97 -7.26 -9.03
C GLY A 30 19.73 -8.10 -8.00
N VAL A 31 20.49 -9.07 -8.51
CA VAL A 31 21.28 -10.05 -7.75
C VAL A 31 22.77 -9.72 -7.68
N GLN A 32 23.19 -8.69 -8.43
CA GLN A 32 24.55 -8.16 -8.48
C GLN A 32 24.52 -6.65 -8.29
N GLU A 33 25.59 -6.11 -7.74
CA GLU A 33 25.85 -4.67 -7.64
C GLU A 33 27.25 -4.34 -8.17
N GLY A 34 27.51 -3.10 -8.57
CA GLY A 34 28.78 -2.67 -9.17
C GLY A 34 28.72 -2.51 -10.69
N SER A 35 29.88 -2.42 -11.34
CA SER A 35 30.01 -2.30 -12.80
C SER A 35 30.15 -3.66 -13.46
N ALA A 36 30.05 -3.74 -14.80
CA ALA A 36 30.23 -4.98 -15.54
C ALA A 36 31.62 -5.63 -15.31
N GLU A 37 32.64 -4.80 -15.06
CA GLU A 37 34.03 -5.24 -14.87
C GLU A 37 34.35 -5.59 -13.40
N LEU A 38 33.60 -5.02 -12.45
CA LEU A 38 33.79 -5.16 -11.01
C LEU A 38 32.42 -5.26 -10.32
N SER A 39 31.74 -6.38 -10.54
CA SER A 39 30.47 -6.69 -9.90
C SER A 39 30.66 -7.57 -8.66
N THR A 40 29.73 -7.50 -7.72
CA THR A 40 29.67 -8.40 -6.56
C THR A 40 28.29 -9.01 -6.44
N CYS A 41 28.22 -10.24 -5.93
CA CYS A 41 26.96 -10.89 -5.59
C CYS A 41 26.34 -10.18 -4.38
N VAL A 42 25.10 -9.70 -4.50
CA VAL A 42 24.38 -9.02 -3.40
C VAL A 42 24.18 -9.97 -2.21
N PHE A 43 24.03 -11.27 -2.45
CA PHE A 43 23.73 -12.26 -1.41
C PHE A 43 24.95 -12.66 -0.57
N CYS A 44 26.15 -12.73 -1.14
CA CYS A 44 27.34 -13.24 -0.44
C CYS A 44 28.63 -12.42 -0.63
N GLY A 45 28.62 -11.40 -1.48
CA GLY A 45 29.79 -10.56 -1.76
C GLY A 45 30.82 -11.16 -2.71
N ALA A 46 30.57 -12.32 -3.30
CA ALA A 46 31.48 -12.93 -4.28
C ALA A 46 31.74 -11.97 -5.46
N THR A 47 33.00 -11.79 -5.83
CA THR A 47 33.42 -10.87 -6.91
C THR A 47 33.25 -11.51 -8.29
N ASN A 48 32.73 -10.74 -9.25
CA ASN A 48 32.43 -11.13 -10.63
C ASN A 48 31.76 -12.52 -10.75
N PRO A 49 30.62 -12.74 -10.06
CA PRO A 49 29.94 -14.02 -10.10
C PRO A 49 29.44 -14.32 -11.51
N GLN A 50 29.70 -15.54 -11.99
CA GLN A 50 29.13 -16.06 -13.23
C GLN A 50 27.69 -16.55 -12.98
N ASP A 51 26.88 -16.71 -14.03
CA ASP A 51 25.47 -17.10 -13.89
C ASP A 51 25.23 -18.37 -13.06
N SER A 52 26.13 -19.35 -13.17
CA SER A 52 26.06 -20.60 -12.41
C SER A 52 26.13 -20.40 -10.89
N HIS A 53 26.75 -19.30 -10.43
CA HIS A 53 26.83 -18.93 -9.02
C HIS A 53 25.44 -18.76 -8.41
N PHE A 54 24.49 -18.16 -9.14
CA PHE A 54 23.18 -17.82 -8.58
C PHE A 54 22.31 -19.05 -8.27
N GLY A 55 22.68 -20.23 -8.77
CA GLY A 55 22.08 -21.49 -8.38
C GLY A 55 22.23 -21.77 -6.88
N ILE A 56 23.34 -21.38 -6.25
CA ILE A 56 23.54 -21.56 -4.79
C ILE A 56 22.60 -20.68 -3.97
N HIS A 57 22.15 -19.57 -4.56
CA HIS A 57 21.21 -18.64 -3.94
C HIS A 57 19.76 -18.95 -4.35
N ASN A 58 19.50 -20.04 -5.07
CA ASN A 58 18.16 -20.41 -5.53
C ASN A 58 17.37 -19.25 -6.16
N VAL A 59 18.02 -18.36 -6.90
CA VAL A 59 17.39 -17.13 -7.40
C VAL A 59 16.15 -17.44 -8.25
N GLN A 60 16.16 -18.58 -8.94
CA GLN A 60 15.04 -19.09 -9.74
C GLN A 60 13.73 -19.28 -8.96
N MET A 61 13.79 -19.50 -7.63
CA MET A 61 12.61 -19.67 -6.79
C MET A 61 11.77 -18.39 -6.70
N CYS A 62 12.39 -17.23 -6.86
CA CYS A 62 11.74 -15.92 -6.77
C CYS A 62 11.90 -15.10 -8.05
N ALA A 63 12.71 -15.56 -9.00
CA ALA A 63 12.89 -14.93 -10.29
C ALA A 63 11.65 -15.24 -11.14
N LEU A 64 10.73 -14.26 -11.21
CA LEU A 64 9.64 -14.07 -12.20
C LEU A 64 8.84 -15.31 -12.68
N SER A 65 8.95 -16.45 -12.00
CA SER A 65 8.11 -17.62 -12.26
C SER A 65 6.73 -17.29 -11.71
N ASN A 66 5.79 -17.02 -12.62
CA ASN A 66 4.36 -16.78 -12.38
C ASN A 66 3.89 -15.33 -12.14
N ALA A 67 4.49 -14.34 -12.82
CA ALA A 67 3.94 -12.98 -12.98
C ALA A 67 3.71 -12.14 -11.69
N LYS A 68 4.18 -12.61 -10.53
CA LYS A 68 4.28 -11.78 -9.32
C LYS A 68 5.64 -12.00 -8.67
N GLN A 69 6.45 -10.94 -8.64
CA GLN A 69 7.68 -10.91 -7.84
C GLN A 69 7.34 -11.22 -6.37
N PHE A 70 8.15 -12.07 -5.74
CA PHE A 70 7.97 -12.36 -4.31
C PHE A 70 8.15 -11.08 -3.50
N SER A 71 7.20 -10.81 -2.61
CA SER A 71 7.25 -9.63 -1.75
C SER A 71 6.80 -9.92 -0.32
N CYS A 72 7.39 -9.18 0.61
CA CYS A 72 7.05 -9.21 2.03
C CYS A 72 6.56 -7.84 2.50
N LYS A 73 5.59 -7.82 3.41
CA LYS A 73 5.10 -6.56 4.01
C LYS A 73 6.08 -5.98 5.04
N ARG A 74 6.92 -6.82 5.67
CA ARG A 74 7.82 -6.40 6.76
C ARG A 74 9.27 -6.73 6.45
N ARG A 75 10.18 -5.87 6.93
CA ARG A 75 11.64 -6.05 6.83
C ARG A 75 12.08 -7.39 7.41
N ARG A 76 11.53 -7.76 8.58
CA ARG A 76 11.84 -9.02 9.27
C ARG A 76 11.54 -10.24 8.41
N ASP A 77 10.41 -10.22 7.72
CA ASP A 77 9.99 -11.34 6.87
C ASP A 77 10.93 -11.48 5.67
N MET A 78 11.39 -10.36 5.10
CA MET A 78 12.42 -10.36 4.05
C MET A 78 13.77 -10.89 4.57
N VAL A 79 14.20 -10.48 5.77
CA VAL A 79 15.42 -11.01 6.40
C VAL A 79 15.35 -12.53 6.58
N GLN A 80 14.21 -13.04 7.06
CA GLN A 80 13.99 -14.48 7.21
C GLN A 80 13.97 -15.18 5.85
N HIS A 81 13.32 -14.58 4.86
CA HIS A 81 13.26 -15.10 3.50
C HIS A 81 14.65 -15.25 2.87
N LEU A 82 15.50 -14.20 2.97
CA LEU A 82 16.87 -14.21 2.47
C LEU A 82 17.71 -15.33 3.09
N SER A 83 17.63 -15.46 4.42
CA SER A 83 18.37 -16.50 5.14
C SER A 83 17.89 -17.91 4.78
N LYS A 84 16.57 -18.10 4.66
CA LYS A 84 15.97 -19.43 4.46
C LYS A 84 16.01 -19.93 3.03
N TYR A 85 15.82 -19.04 2.05
CA TYR A 85 15.63 -19.43 0.65
C TYR A 85 16.80 -19.05 -0.25
N HIS A 86 17.54 -18.00 0.11
CA HIS A 86 18.65 -17.48 -0.69
C HIS A 86 20.03 -17.74 -0.07
N ASN A 87 20.13 -18.58 0.98
CA ASN A 87 21.40 -18.94 1.62
C ASN A 87 22.26 -17.72 2.01
N VAL A 88 21.61 -16.63 2.42
CA VAL A 88 22.30 -15.43 2.89
C VAL A 88 22.72 -15.64 4.33
N HIS A 89 24.01 -15.49 4.60
CA HIS A 89 24.59 -15.65 5.93
C HIS A 89 24.78 -14.30 6.62
N GLY A 90 24.51 -14.27 7.93
CA GLY A 90 24.64 -13.07 8.76
C GLY A 90 23.39 -12.20 8.77
N VAL A 91 22.83 -11.98 9.97
CA VAL A 91 21.61 -11.16 10.14
C VAL A 91 21.83 -9.73 9.66
N SER A 92 23.01 -9.14 9.94
CA SER A 92 23.36 -7.78 9.50
C SER A 92 23.36 -7.65 7.97
N HIS A 93 23.88 -8.66 7.25
CA HIS A 93 23.91 -8.67 5.79
C HIS A 93 22.49 -8.80 5.22
N CYS A 94 21.69 -9.73 5.74
CA CYS A 94 20.27 -9.84 5.39
C CYS A 94 19.50 -8.53 5.63
N GLU A 95 19.76 -7.83 6.74
CA GLU A 95 19.13 -6.55 7.04
C GLU A 95 19.54 -5.44 6.07
N ALA A 96 20.81 -5.41 5.65
CA ALA A 96 21.30 -4.46 4.64
C ALA A 96 20.60 -4.70 3.29
N ILE A 97 20.55 -5.95 2.82
CA ILE A 97 19.83 -6.32 1.59
C ILE A 97 18.35 -5.96 1.70
N ALA A 98 17.68 -6.34 2.78
CA ALA A 98 16.27 -6.04 2.98
C ALA A 98 16.01 -4.52 2.97
N THR A 99 16.90 -3.73 3.56
CA THR A 99 16.79 -2.26 3.53
C THR A 99 16.95 -1.72 2.11
N ASN A 100 17.92 -2.23 1.34
CA ASN A 100 18.14 -1.84 -0.06
C ASN A 100 16.99 -2.28 -1.00
N TRP A 101 16.30 -3.36 -0.67
CA TRP A 101 15.16 -3.91 -1.42
C TRP A 101 13.79 -3.43 -0.93
N LYS A 102 13.77 -2.37 -0.12
CA LYS A 102 12.56 -1.67 0.28
C LYS A 102 12.00 -0.85 -0.90
N LYS A 103 10.80 -1.18 -1.35
CA LYS A 103 9.99 -0.34 -2.24
C LYS A 103 9.01 0.47 -1.40
N THR A 104 9.28 1.77 -1.26
CA THR A 104 8.33 2.71 -0.67
C THR A 104 7.08 2.76 -1.55
N LEU A 105 5.90 2.64 -0.96
CA LEU A 105 4.65 2.80 -1.70
C LEU A 105 4.49 4.27 -2.04
N SER A 106 4.16 4.58 -3.29
CA SER A 106 4.01 5.96 -3.82
C SER A 106 2.71 6.62 -3.37
N LYS A 107 2.32 6.43 -2.10
CA LYS A 107 1.13 7.06 -1.55
C LYS A 107 1.36 8.56 -1.42
N LYS A 108 0.52 9.35 -2.07
CA LYS A 108 0.50 10.81 -2.03
C LYS A 108 -0.62 11.35 -1.13
N ALA A 109 -1.65 10.55 -0.88
CA ALA A 109 -2.79 10.93 -0.06
C ALA A 109 -3.21 9.81 0.90
N TRP A 110 -3.79 10.21 2.03
CA TRP A 110 -4.36 9.32 3.03
C TRP A 110 -5.68 9.90 3.53
N SER A 111 -6.62 9.04 3.90
CA SER A 111 -7.91 9.45 4.48
C SER A 111 -8.21 8.73 5.79
N CYS A 112 -8.96 9.38 6.66
CA CYS A 112 -9.50 8.79 7.87
C CYS A 112 -10.74 7.94 7.53
N GLY A 113 -10.95 6.82 8.23
CA GLY A 113 -12.18 6.02 8.09
C GLY A 113 -13.18 6.26 9.21
N PHE A 114 -12.85 7.12 10.18
CA PHE A 114 -13.79 7.61 11.18
C PHE A 114 -14.49 8.90 10.75
N CYS A 115 -13.87 9.65 9.85
CA CYS A 115 -14.42 10.83 9.21
C CYS A 115 -13.76 11.02 7.84
N VAL A 116 -14.41 11.72 6.92
CA VAL A 116 -13.95 11.88 5.52
C VAL A 116 -12.72 12.82 5.36
N LYS A 117 -11.93 13.03 6.42
CA LYS A 117 -10.79 13.96 6.38
C LYS A 117 -9.58 13.35 5.68
N THR A 118 -8.94 14.15 4.83
CA THR A 118 -7.83 13.75 3.96
C THR A 118 -6.54 14.46 4.35
N PHE A 119 -5.41 13.80 4.12
CA PHE A 119 -4.08 14.20 4.54
C PHE A 119 -3.07 13.93 3.42
N ILE A 120 -2.04 14.78 3.31
CA ILE A 120 -0.87 14.60 2.44
C ILE A 120 0.35 14.12 3.23
N ALA A 121 0.30 14.17 4.55
CA ALA A 121 1.36 13.63 5.39
C ALA A 121 0.80 12.53 6.29
N PHE A 122 1.37 11.33 6.17
CA PHE A 122 0.94 10.18 6.94
C PHE A 122 0.92 10.43 8.46
N HIS A 123 1.91 11.15 8.98
CA HIS A 123 1.99 11.46 10.42
C HIS A 123 0.85 12.35 10.91
N GLU A 124 0.30 13.23 10.06
CA GLU A 124 -0.87 14.05 10.41
C GLU A 124 -2.12 13.19 10.52
N ARG A 125 -2.29 12.21 9.61
CA ARG A 125 -3.35 11.22 9.73
C ARG A 125 -3.25 10.44 11.03
N LEU A 126 -2.05 10.00 11.44
CA LEU A 126 -1.88 9.27 12.71
C LEU A 126 -2.31 10.11 13.92
N LYS A 127 -1.91 11.38 13.97
CA LYS A 127 -2.32 12.32 15.03
C LYS A 127 -3.83 12.50 15.03
N HIS A 128 -4.44 12.68 13.86
CA HIS A 128 -5.88 12.87 13.75
C HIS A 128 -6.67 11.63 14.18
N VAL A 129 -6.29 10.43 13.72
CA VAL A 129 -6.98 9.19 14.09
C VAL A 129 -6.87 8.91 15.59
N GLN A 130 -5.76 9.28 16.22
CA GLN A 130 -5.61 9.18 17.68
C GLN A 130 -6.70 9.96 18.44
N VAL A 131 -7.07 11.16 17.97
CA VAL A 131 -8.15 11.95 18.60
C VAL A 131 -9.47 11.19 18.61
N HIS A 132 -9.79 10.42 17.55
CA HIS A 132 -11.00 9.61 17.53
C HIS A 132 -10.98 8.47 18.54
N PHE A 133 -9.82 7.82 18.73
CA PHE A 133 -9.66 6.82 19.79
C PHE A 133 -9.79 7.44 21.19
N GLU A 134 -9.23 8.64 21.41
CA GLU A 134 -9.37 9.38 22.67
C GLU A 134 -10.82 9.79 22.96
N GLN A 135 -11.63 9.94 21.92
CA GLN A 135 -13.09 10.18 22.01
C GLN A 135 -13.91 8.90 22.21
N GLY A 136 -13.26 7.74 22.35
CA GLY A 136 -13.92 6.45 22.59
C GLY A 136 -14.37 5.71 21.33
N LYS A 137 -14.04 6.19 20.11
CA LYS A 137 -14.27 5.41 18.90
C LYS A 137 -13.37 4.18 18.89
N THR A 138 -13.89 3.10 18.34
CA THR A 138 -13.20 1.83 18.15
C THR A 138 -13.10 1.52 16.67
N LEU A 139 -12.30 0.54 16.26
CA LEU A 139 -12.25 0.16 14.84
C LEU A 139 -13.55 -0.47 14.32
N ALA A 140 -14.51 -0.80 15.19
CA ALA A 140 -15.85 -1.14 14.74
C ALA A 140 -16.57 0.06 14.08
N ASP A 141 -16.19 1.28 14.46
CA ASP A 141 -16.71 2.53 13.90
C ASP A 141 -15.97 2.97 12.62
N TRP A 142 -14.99 2.18 12.16
CA TRP A 142 -14.22 2.50 10.96
C TRP A 142 -14.95 2.00 9.71
N ASP A 143 -15.17 2.89 8.75
CA ASP A 143 -15.76 2.55 7.46
C ASP A 143 -14.76 2.77 6.32
N ALA A 144 -14.56 1.74 5.49
CA ALA A 144 -13.70 1.81 4.31
C ALA A 144 -14.31 2.69 3.20
N THR A 145 -15.64 2.82 3.15
CA THR A 145 -16.33 3.77 2.27
C THR A 145 -15.93 5.21 2.63
N THR A 146 -15.90 5.56 3.92
CA THR A 146 -15.46 6.87 4.40
C THR A 146 -14.01 7.19 3.99
N VAL A 147 -13.13 6.18 3.98
CA VAL A 147 -11.76 6.36 3.49
C VAL A 147 -11.76 6.80 2.03
N VAL A 148 -12.49 6.08 1.15
CA VAL A 148 -12.58 6.42 -0.28
C VAL A 148 -13.23 7.78 -0.50
N GLN A 149 -14.31 8.10 0.22
CA GLN A 149 -14.96 9.42 0.15
C GLN A 149 -13.99 10.57 0.47
N GLY A 150 -13.15 10.41 1.50
CA GLY A 150 -12.14 11.41 1.80
C GLY A 150 -11.05 11.46 0.74
N LEU A 151 -10.52 10.30 0.29
CA LEU A 151 -9.48 10.28 -0.74
C LEU A 151 -9.94 10.93 -2.06
N LEU A 152 -11.23 10.87 -2.40
CA LEU A 152 -11.78 11.56 -3.58
C LEU A 152 -11.74 13.09 -3.46
N GLN A 153 -11.56 13.62 -2.25
CA GLN A 153 -11.40 15.05 -1.97
C GLN A 153 -9.93 15.50 -1.90
N GLN A 154 -8.99 14.64 -2.29
CA GLN A 154 -7.58 15.02 -2.31
C GLN A 154 -7.29 16.10 -3.37
N PRO A 155 -6.28 16.96 -3.15
CA PRO A 155 -5.83 17.92 -4.15
C PRO A 155 -5.50 17.25 -5.49
N GLY A 156 -5.99 17.83 -6.58
CA GLY A 156 -5.75 17.33 -7.94
C GLY A 156 -6.73 16.26 -8.42
N LEU A 157 -7.63 15.77 -7.55
CA LEU A 157 -8.74 14.88 -7.91
C LEU A 157 -10.11 15.50 -7.58
N ASP A 158 -10.16 16.34 -6.56
CA ASP A 158 -11.39 16.90 -6.02
C ASP A 158 -12.25 17.65 -7.05
N GLU A 159 -11.65 18.42 -7.96
CA GLU A 159 -12.38 19.12 -9.03
C GLU A 159 -13.01 18.15 -10.03
N ALA A 160 -12.27 17.12 -10.46
CA ALA A 160 -12.81 16.09 -11.34
C ALA A 160 -13.93 15.29 -10.66
N TRP A 161 -13.78 15.00 -9.37
CA TRP A 161 -14.80 14.34 -8.58
C TRP A 161 -16.06 15.18 -8.38
N LYS A 162 -15.90 16.48 -8.02
CA LYS A 162 -17.00 17.44 -7.88
C LYS A 162 -17.82 17.53 -9.17
N ALA A 163 -17.15 17.59 -10.32
CA ALA A 163 -17.82 17.63 -11.62
C ALA A 163 -18.73 16.40 -11.85
N LYS A 164 -18.37 15.22 -11.32
CA LYS A 164 -19.20 14.01 -11.41
C LYS A 164 -20.40 14.06 -10.50
N ILE A 165 -20.20 14.35 -9.22
CA ILE A 165 -21.30 14.33 -8.24
C ILE A 165 -22.32 15.45 -8.50
N LEU A 166 -21.89 16.61 -9.03
CA LEU A 166 -22.81 17.70 -9.39
C LEU A 166 -23.73 17.35 -10.57
N SER A 167 -23.36 16.36 -11.37
CA SER A 167 -24.20 15.85 -12.46
C SER A 167 -25.26 14.84 -11.99
N MET A 168 -25.27 14.49 -10.70
CA MET A 168 -26.12 13.46 -10.13
C MET A 168 -27.36 14.10 -9.46
N PRO A 169 -28.60 13.73 -9.84
CA PRO A 169 -29.77 14.27 -9.18
C PRO A 169 -29.92 13.63 -7.79
N SER A 170 -30.03 14.47 -6.76
CA SER A 170 -30.62 14.15 -5.44
C SER A 170 -29.84 13.32 -4.39
N PHE A 171 -28.55 13.04 -4.54
CA PHE A 171 -27.78 12.29 -3.52
C PHE A 171 -26.55 13.05 -2.99
N GLY A 172 -26.34 12.98 -1.68
CA GLY A 172 -25.16 13.53 -1.01
C GLY A 172 -24.01 12.53 -0.97
N LEU A 173 -22.79 13.01 -0.71
CA LEU A 173 -21.61 12.15 -0.56
C LEU A 173 -21.80 11.02 0.47
N SER A 174 -22.65 11.22 1.49
CA SER A 174 -22.99 10.24 2.52
C SER A 174 -23.75 9.01 2.01
N ASP A 175 -24.40 9.14 0.86
CA ASP A 175 -25.27 8.11 0.27
C ASP A 175 -24.48 7.16 -0.64
N MET A 176 -23.22 7.49 -0.90
CA MET A 176 -22.31 6.74 -1.77
C MET A 176 -21.59 5.65 -0.98
N ALA A 177 -21.57 4.43 -1.52
CA ALA A 177 -20.86 3.29 -0.96
C ALA A 177 -20.15 2.49 -2.06
N TRP A 178 -19.19 1.67 -1.66
CA TRP A 178 -18.48 0.76 -2.55
C TRP A 178 -18.40 -0.63 -1.93
N THR A 179 -18.54 -1.65 -2.78
CA THR A 179 -18.36 -3.04 -2.35
C THR A 179 -16.94 -3.30 -1.85
N GLU A 180 -16.74 -4.36 -1.06
CA GLU A 180 -15.39 -4.75 -0.61
C GLU A 180 -14.42 -4.99 -1.77
N ALA A 181 -14.90 -5.49 -2.92
CA ALA A 181 -14.09 -5.72 -4.11
C ALA A 181 -13.66 -4.39 -4.75
N ALA A 182 -14.60 -3.46 -4.94
CA ALA A 182 -14.30 -2.13 -5.46
C ALA A 182 -13.34 -1.37 -4.54
N LEU A 183 -13.54 -1.43 -3.22
CA LEU A 183 -12.65 -0.81 -2.23
C LEU A 183 -11.21 -1.32 -2.30
N LYS A 184 -11.02 -2.62 -2.53
CA LYS A 184 -9.68 -3.23 -2.67
C LYS A 184 -8.94 -2.75 -3.92
N ASP A 185 -9.65 -2.40 -4.99
CA ASP A 185 -9.06 -1.82 -6.21
C ASP A 185 -8.85 -0.30 -6.11
N LEU A 186 -9.88 0.41 -5.66
CA LEU A 186 -9.91 1.88 -5.67
C LEU A 186 -8.97 2.50 -4.64
N GLN A 187 -8.96 2.00 -3.41
CA GLN A 187 -8.20 2.65 -2.33
C GLN A 187 -6.71 2.78 -2.66
N PRO A 188 -5.98 1.74 -3.13
CA PRO A 188 -4.57 1.89 -3.49
C PRO A 188 -4.33 2.93 -4.60
N ARG A 189 -5.18 2.94 -5.63
CA ARG A 189 -5.08 3.89 -6.76
C ARG A 189 -5.30 5.33 -6.30
N LEU A 190 -6.28 5.52 -5.42
CA LEU A 190 -6.58 6.81 -4.81
C LEU A 190 -5.47 7.27 -3.84
N GLU A 191 -4.87 6.35 -3.08
CA GLU A 191 -3.74 6.68 -2.21
C GLU A 191 -2.50 7.07 -3.03
N GLU A 192 -2.24 6.44 -4.17
CA GLU A 192 -1.17 6.84 -5.11
C GLU A 192 -1.45 8.19 -5.80
N GLY A 193 -2.73 8.48 -6.02
CA GLY A 193 -3.22 9.74 -6.59
C GLY A 193 -2.89 9.92 -8.08
N PRO A 194 -3.58 10.82 -8.78
CA PRO A 194 -3.33 11.08 -10.19
C PRO A 194 -1.92 11.64 -10.45
N SER A 195 -1.40 11.42 -11.66
CA SER A 195 -0.17 12.06 -12.16
C SER A 195 -0.43 13.40 -12.85
N ASP A 196 -1.63 13.55 -13.40
CA ASP A 196 -2.06 14.65 -14.27
C ASP A 196 -3.60 14.70 -14.35
N ASP A 197 -4.15 15.73 -14.97
CA ASP A 197 -5.60 15.94 -15.09
C ASP A 197 -6.34 14.83 -15.85
N ILE A 198 -5.68 14.13 -16.79
CA ILE A 198 -6.30 13.05 -17.56
C ILE A 198 -6.50 11.85 -16.65
N SER A 199 -5.45 11.47 -15.93
CA SER A 199 -5.49 10.40 -14.92
C SER A 199 -6.46 10.74 -13.77
N ALA A 200 -6.60 12.01 -13.38
CA ALA A 200 -7.58 12.45 -12.38
C ALA A 200 -9.02 12.21 -12.83
N ARG A 201 -9.36 12.61 -14.07
CA ARG A 201 -10.71 12.37 -14.63
C ARG A 201 -11.01 10.88 -14.71
N ALA A 202 -10.09 10.08 -15.25
CA ALA A 202 -10.26 8.63 -15.35
C ALA A 202 -10.41 7.94 -13.98
N LEU A 203 -9.70 8.42 -12.96
CA LEU A 203 -9.81 7.90 -11.60
C LEU A 203 -11.16 8.27 -10.95
N ALA A 204 -11.63 9.51 -11.16
CA ALA A 204 -12.96 9.94 -10.75
C ALA A 204 -14.08 9.15 -11.45
N ASP A 205 -13.93 8.89 -12.76
CA ASP A 205 -14.82 8.03 -13.55
C ASP A 205 -14.91 6.64 -12.94
N THR A 206 -13.76 6.00 -12.72
CA THR A 206 -13.69 4.65 -12.12
C THR A 206 -14.41 4.61 -10.77
N ALA A 207 -14.14 5.60 -9.90
CA ALA A 207 -14.77 5.66 -8.59
C ALA A 207 -16.28 5.88 -8.68
N TYR A 208 -16.74 6.72 -9.62
CA TYR A 208 -18.14 6.99 -9.85
C TYR A 208 -18.89 5.76 -10.37
N GLU A 209 -18.34 5.08 -11.38
CA GLU A 209 -18.93 3.89 -11.99
C GLU A 209 -19.00 2.71 -11.03
N ALA A 210 -18.01 2.58 -10.13
CA ALA A 210 -17.99 1.56 -9.09
C ALA A 210 -18.84 1.93 -7.86
N CYS A 211 -19.40 3.15 -7.80
CA CYS A 211 -20.20 3.60 -6.68
C CYS A 211 -21.58 2.95 -6.71
N GLU A 212 -21.94 2.30 -5.61
CA GLU A 212 -23.30 1.90 -5.33
C GLU A 212 -23.96 3.00 -4.48
N VAL A 213 -25.12 3.49 -4.90
CA VAL A 213 -25.95 4.31 -4.00
C VAL A 213 -26.48 3.38 -2.93
N LYS A 214 -26.38 3.75 -1.65
CA LYS A 214 -27.01 3.00 -0.55
C LYS A 214 -28.52 2.95 -0.80
N TRP A 215 -29.00 1.89 -1.43
CA TRP A 215 -30.42 1.58 -1.46
C TRP A 215 -30.86 1.34 -0.02
N TRP A 216 -31.68 2.24 0.53
CA TRP A 216 -32.49 1.95 1.70
C TRP A 216 -33.53 0.90 1.28
N PHE A 217 -33.15 -0.38 1.25
CA PHE A 217 -34.13 -1.45 1.41
C PHE A 217 -34.48 -1.51 2.89
N GLY A 218 -35.48 -0.72 3.26
CA GLY A 218 -36.24 -1.00 4.46
C GLY A 218 -37.04 -2.27 4.25
N GLN A 219 -36.62 -3.35 4.92
CA GLN A 219 -37.48 -4.39 5.49
C GLN A 219 -36.86 -4.89 6.79
#